data_AF-A0A1Y4LRC2-F1
#
_entry.id   AF-A0A1Y4LRC2-F1
#
_cell.length_a   1.000
_cell.length_b   1.000
_cell.length_c   1.000
_cell.angle_alpha   90.00
_cell.angle_beta   90.00
_cell.angle_gamma   90.00
#
_symmetry.space_group_name_H-M   'P 1'
#
loop_
_entity.id
_entity.type
_entity.pdbx_description
1 polymer ?
#
loop_
_entity_poly.entity_id
_entity_poly.type
_entity_poly.pdbx_seq_one_letter_code
_entity_poly.pdbx_strand_id
1 'polypeptide(L)'
;MTYIKPLSREEQAHCRRTAALSELLAKLAGLPDSEVRTVIQSALVHDIGKTAIPPAILGKTGPLTEEEHAIMRMHTAIGAHILIHTHGAMRTASAVALQHHERLDGSGYLGLRGNEIHPHAKLVAVADVFDALLSPRPYKRPWSIRRTCDYLSSLAGVKLDAKLVGLLLDHLPQALALRHEEIRIRSRLRIPGDYAHKGKGVIGPCCCRRNSTLSIG
;
A
#
# COMPACT_ATOMS: atom_id res chain seq x y z
N MET A 1 -19.98 -10.78 -12.96
CA MET A 1 -19.31 -11.66 -11.97
C MET A 1 -17.99 -10.99 -11.62
N THR A 2 -17.95 -10.21 -10.53
CA THR A 2 -16.77 -9.42 -10.15
C THR A 2 -15.74 -10.39 -9.56
N TYR A 3 -14.67 -10.65 -10.31
CA TYR A 3 -13.61 -11.55 -9.90
C TYR A 3 -12.73 -10.84 -8.88
N ILE A 4 -12.98 -11.04 -7.59
CA ILE A 4 -12.14 -10.50 -6.50
C ILE A 4 -11.23 -11.64 -6.03
N LYS A 5 -9.94 -11.53 -6.34
CA LYS A 5 -8.90 -12.47 -5.88
C LYS A 5 -8.04 -11.80 -4.81
N PRO A 6 -7.70 -12.49 -3.71
CA PRO A 6 -6.74 -11.96 -2.77
C PRO A 6 -5.39 -11.68 -3.44
N LEU A 7 -4.72 -10.60 -3.02
CA LEU A 7 -3.36 -10.29 -3.44
C LEU A 7 -2.43 -11.47 -3.18
N SER A 8 -1.43 -11.66 -4.04
CA SER A 8 -0.43 -12.71 -3.84
C SER A 8 0.35 -12.49 -2.53
N ARG A 9 1.05 -13.53 -2.03
CA ARG A 9 1.90 -13.37 -0.85
C ARG A 9 2.96 -12.28 -1.05
N GLU A 10 3.50 -12.18 -2.26
CA GLU A 10 4.50 -11.17 -2.62
C GLU A 10 3.93 -9.75 -2.59
N GLU A 11 2.71 -9.56 -3.12
CA GLU A 11 2.04 -8.25 -3.08
C GLU A 11 1.62 -7.86 -1.67
N GLN A 12 1.13 -8.81 -0.87
CA GLN A 12 0.86 -8.55 0.55
C GLN A 12 2.13 -8.16 1.32
N ALA A 13 3.26 -8.83 1.02
CA ALA A 13 4.54 -8.49 1.63
C ALA A 13 5.02 -7.10 1.17
N HIS A 14 4.83 -6.76 -0.11
CA HIS A 14 5.07 -5.42 -0.64
C HIS A 14 4.26 -4.36 0.10
N CYS A 15 2.94 -4.52 0.24
CA CYS A 15 2.10 -3.58 0.99
C CYS A 15 2.58 -3.40 2.44
N ARG A 16 3.05 -4.47 3.09
CA ARG A 16 3.59 -4.39 4.46
C ARG A 16 4.92 -3.62 4.51
N ARG A 17 5.84 -3.89 3.59
CA ARG A 17 7.12 -3.16 3.51
C ARG A 17 6.90 -1.68 3.17
N THR A 18 6.03 -1.38 2.20
CA THR A 18 5.63 -0.02 1.84
C THR A 18 5.03 0.71 3.05
N ALA A 19 4.19 0.05 3.85
CA ALA A 19 3.63 0.64 5.06
C ALA A 19 4.67 0.90 6.16
N ALA A 20 5.61 -0.01 6.38
CA ALA A 20 6.71 0.18 7.34
C ALA A 20 7.66 1.32 6.92
N LEU A 21 8.00 1.39 5.62
CA LEU A 21 8.78 2.50 5.07
C LEU A 21 8.03 3.82 5.19
N SER A 22 6.71 3.81 4.96
CA SER A 22 5.86 4.98 5.11
C SER A 22 5.77 5.45 6.57
N GLU A 23 5.74 4.52 7.53
CA GLU A 23 5.84 4.85 8.96
C GLU A 23 7.15 5.57 9.29
N LEU A 24 8.28 5.03 8.82
CA LEU A 24 9.60 5.64 9.02
C LEU A 24 9.62 7.07 8.48
N LEU A 25 9.20 7.26 7.22
CA LEU A 25 9.19 8.58 6.58
C LEU A 25 8.24 9.55 7.27
N ALA A 26 7.06 9.11 7.71
CA ALA A 26 6.11 9.96 8.40
C ALA A 26 6.68 10.47 9.73
N LYS A 27 7.31 9.60 10.51
CA LYS A 27 7.98 9.98 11.77
C LYS A 27 9.13 10.94 11.54
N LEU A 28 10.00 10.64 10.57
CA LEU A 28 11.14 11.51 10.21
C LEU A 28 10.69 12.88 9.69
N ALA A 29 9.54 12.94 9.00
CA ALA A 29 8.95 14.19 8.55
C ALA A 29 8.26 15.00 9.67
N GLY A 30 8.21 14.48 10.89
CA GLY A 30 7.64 15.15 12.06
C GLY A 30 6.12 15.11 12.12
N LEU A 31 5.47 14.14 11.45
CA LEU A 31 4.02 14.00 11.52
C LEU A 31 3.60 13.54 12.94
N PRO A 32 2.46 14.03 13.45
CA PRO A 32 1.92 13.55 14.72
C PRO A 32 1.49 12.08 14.61
N ASP A 33 1.49 11.36 15.74
CA ASP A 33 1.19 9.93 15.79
C ASP A 33 -0.14 9.53 15.14
N SER A 34 -1.14 10.42 15.16
CA SER A 34 -2.42 10.20 14.47
C SER A 34 -2.25 10.12 12.96
N GLU A 35 -1.48 11.02 12.36
CA GLU A 35 -1.21 11.04 10.92
C GLU A 35 -0.28 9.89 10.52
N VAL A 36 0.71 9.54 11.36
CA VAL A 36 1.55 8.35 11.16
C VAL A 36 0.67 7.09 11.05
N ARG A 37 -0.31 6.92 11.96
CA ARG A 37 -1.26 5.79 11.88
C ARG A 37 -2.08 5.81 10.59
N THR A 38 -2.57 6.98 10.18
CA THR A 38 -3.32 7.15 8.93
C THR A 38 -2.49 6.76 7.71
N VAL A 39 -1.21 7.19 7.67
CA VAL A 39 -0.27 6.84 6.60
C VAL A 39 -0.04 5.33 6.52
N ILE A 40 0.21 4.67 7.67
CA ILE A 40 0.42 3.21 7.72
C ILE A 40 -0.80 2.47 7.15
N GLN A 41 -1.99 2.83 7.61
CA GLN A 41 -3.23 2.20 7.15
C GLN A 41 -3.47 2.43 5.67
N SER A 42 -3.20 3.65 5.18
CA SER A 42 -3.35 4.00 3.76
C SER A 42 -2.35 3.24 2.89
N ALA A 43 -1.09 3.17 3.31
CA ALA A 43 -0.04 2.44 2.61
C ALA A 43 -0.31 0.93 2.56
N LEU A 44 -0.91 0.35 3.60
CA LEU A 44 -1.27 -1.07 3.62
C LEU A 44 -2.27 -1.47 2.54
N VAL A 45 -3.14 -0.54 2.14
CA VAL A 45 -4.24 -0.79 1.20
C VAL A 45 -4.12 -0.02 -0.11
N HIS A 46 -2.99 0.63 -0.37
CA HIS A 46 -2.80 1.46 -1.58
C HIS A 46 -3.08 0.67 -2.87
N ASP A 47 -2.72 -0.62 -2.86
CA ASP A 47 -2.83 -1.56 -3.97
C ASP A 47 -4.09 -2.45 -3.91
N ILE A 48 -5.06 -2.19 -3.02
CA ILE A 48 -6.22 -3.07 -2.84
C ILE A 48 -7.02 -3.27 -4.12
N GLY A 49 -7.02 -2.29 -5.03
CA GLY A 49 -7.72 -2.41 -6.31
C GLY A 49 -7.15 -3.48 -7.24
N LYS A 50 -5.91 -3.96 -7.02
CA LYS A 50 -5.33 -5.07 -7.78
C LYS A 50 -6.10 -6.37 -7.61
N THR A 51 -6.85 -6.51 -6.51
CA THR A 51 -7.74 -7.66 -6.28
C THR A 51 -8.82 -7.83 -7.37
N ALA A 52 -9.13 -6.76 -8.11
CA ALA A 52 -10.09 -6.75 -9.20
C ALA A 52 -9.44 -6.68 -10.60
N ILE A 53 -8.10 -6.71 -10.69
CA ILE A 53 -7.40 -6.77 -11.98
C ILE A 53 -7.40 -8.22 -12.49
N PRO A 54 -7.66 -8.46 -13.79
CA PRO A 54 -7.66 -9.81 -14.35
C PRO A 54 -6.35 -10.56 -14.03
N PRO A 55 -6.40 -11.81 -13.53
CA PRO A 55 -5.19 -12.56 -13.17
C PRO A 55 -4.20 -12.74 -14.32
N ALA A 56 -4.70 -12.82 -15.56
CA ALA A 56 -3.87 -12.92 -16.76
C ALA A 56 -3.00 -11.68 -17.00
N ILE A 57 -3.46 -10.50 -16.56
CA ILE A 57 -2.73 -9.23 -16.65
C ILE A 57 -1.85 -9.06 -15.41
N LEU A 58 -2.42 -9.27 -14.21
CA LEU A 58 -1.70 -9.08 -12.94
C LEU A 58 -0.49 -10.01 -12.81
N GLY A 59 -0.62 -11.27 -13.27
CA GLY A 59 0.42 -12.29 -13.19
C GLY A 59 1.26 -12.45 -14.45
N LYS A 60 1.17 -11.53 -15.43
CA LYS A 60 1.89 -11.66 -16.70
C LYS A 60 3.41 -11.63 -16.46
N THR A 61 4.13 -12.59 -17.04
CA THR A 61 5.59 -12.75 -16.93
C THR A 61 6.38 -12.01 -18.02
N GLY A 62 5.69 -11.47 -19.02
CA GLY A 62 6.25 -10.64 -20.08
C GLY A 62 5.84 -9.17 -19.93
N PRO A 63 6.29 -8.28 -20.84
CA PRO A 63 5.82 -6.90 -20.87
C PRO A 63 4.31 -6.85 -21.09
N LEU A 64 3.69 -5.84 -20.48
CA LEU A 64 2.29 -5.51 -20.74
C LEU A 64 2.18 -4.76 -22.09
N THR A 65 1.10 -4.96 -22.83
CA THR A 65 0.73 -4.08 -23.95
C THR A 65 0.20 -2.75 -23.43
N GLU A 66 0.00 -1.76 -24.31
CA GLU A 66 -0.59 -0.47 -23.90
C GLU A 66 -2.01 -0.64 -23.34
N GLU A 67 -2.82 -1.54 -23.91
CA GLU A 67 -4.17 -1.86 -23.41
C GLU A 67 -4.12 -2.53 -22.04
N GLU A 68 -3.19 -3.48 -21.85
CA GLU A 68 -2.99 -4.13 -20.56
C GLU A 68 -2.45 -3.15 -19.51
N HIS A 69 -1.61 -2.20 -19.90
CA HIS A 69 -1.18 -1.10 -19.06
C HIS A 69 -2.37 -0.23 -18.65
N ALA A 70 -3.26 0.13 -19.58
CA ALA A 70 -4.47 0.89 -19.26
C ALA A 70 -5.35 0.16 -18.24
N ILE A 71 -5.54 -1.16 -18.41
CA ILE A 71 -6.29 -1.98 -17.44
C ILE A 71 -5.57 -2.03 -16.08
N MET A 72 -4.26 -2.26 -16.06
CA MET A 72 -3.48 -2.28 -14.82
C MET A 72 -3.59 -0.97 -14.06
N ARG A 73 -3.57 0.20 -14.75
CA ARG A 73 -3.72 1.52 -14.12
C ARG A 73 -5.06 1.68 -13.39
N MET A 74 -6.11 0.96 -13.79
CA MET A 74 -7.42 1.03 -13.13
C MET A 74 -7.40 0.61 -11.66
N HIS A 75 -6.38 -0.10 -11.18
CA HIS A 75 -6.31 -0.51 -9.77
C HIS A 75 -6.36 0.69 -8.80
N THR A 76 -5.87 1.87 -9.20
CA THR A 76 -5.94 3.07 -8.36
C THR A 76 -7.38 3.54 -8.18
N ALA A 77 -8.13 3.67 -9.28
CA ALA A 77 -9.53 4.05 -9.28
C ALA A 77 -10.42 3.02 -8.59
N ILE A 78 -10.17 1.72 -8.84
CA ILE A 78 -10.89 0.63 -8.18
C ILE A 78 -10.62 0.64 -6.67
N GLY A 79 -9.34 0.78 -6.27
CA GLY A 79 -8.96 0.85 -4.87
C GLY A 79 -9.61 2.04 -4.16
N ALA A 80 -9.60 3.21 -4.80
CA ALA A 80 -10.26 4.39 -4.30
C ALA A 80 -11.78 4.17 -4.11
N HIS A 81 -12.44 3.54 -5.08
CA HIS A 81 -13.86 3.21 -5.03
C HIS A 81 -14.20 2.20 -3.93
N ILE A 82 -13.36 1.18 -3.72
CA ILE A 82 -13.52 0.23 -2.60
C ILE A 82 -13.44 0.97 -1.26
N LEU A 83 -12.55 1.95 -1.15
CA LEU A 83 -12.26 2.66 0.09
C LEU A 83 -13.15 3.90 0.34
N ILE A 84 -13.89 4.40 -0.65
CA ILE A 84 -14.64 5.67 -0.52
C ILE A 84 -15.76 5.62 0.52
N HIS A 85 -16.30 4.42 0.78
CA HIS A 85 -17.35 4.19 1.76
C HIS A 85 -16.82 3.97 3.19
N THR A 86 -15.51 4.12 3.39
CA THR A 86 -14.88 3.97 4.70
C THR A 86 -14.85 5.31 5.46
N HIS A 87 -14.91 5.23 6.80
CA HIS A 87 -14.94 6.41 7.67
C HIS A 87 -13.60 6.63 8.38
N GLY A 88 -13.40 7.85 8.90
CA GLY A 88 -12.21 8.20 9.70
C GLY A 88 -10.90 8.14 8.89
N ALA A 89 -9.85 7.58 9.47
CA ALA A 89 -8.52 7.47 8.86
C ALA A 89 -8.50 6.76 7.50
N MET A 90 -9.51 5.93 7.21
CA MET A 90 -9.61 5.20 5.94
C MET A 90 -10.12 6.07 4.79
N ARG A 91 -10.72 7.25 5.06
CA ARG A 91 -11.06 8.23 4.02
C ARG A 91 -9.81 8.70 3.27
N THR A 92 -8.72 8.91 4.00
CA THR A 92 -7.41 9.25 3.43
C THR A 92 -6.83 8.10 2.60
N ALA A 93 -7.11 6.85 2.98
CA ALA A 93 -6.67 5.68 2.22
C ALA A 93 -7.26 5.66 0.81
N SER A 94 -8.49 6.15 0.61
CA SER A 94 -9.09 6.30 -0.73
C SER A 94 -8.29 7.27 -1.61
N ALA A 95 -7.89 8.44 -1.08
CA ALA A 95 -7.05 9.40 -1.79
C ALA A 95 -5.66 8.84 -2.10
N VAL A 96 -5.05 8.12 -1.15
CA VAL A 96 -3.74 7.47 -1.35
C VAL A 96 -3.82 6.37 -2.41
N ALA A 97 -4.82 5.50 -2.35
CA ALA A 97 -5.03 4.47 -3.37
C ALA A 97 -5.19 5.09 -4.77
N LEU A 98 -5.92 6.20 -4.87
CA LEU A 98 -6.12 6.91 -6.13
C LEU A 98 -4.82 7.56 -6.67
N GLN A 99 -4.00 8.13 -5.78
CA GLN A 99 -2.96 9.09 -6.15
C GLN A 99 -1.51 8.61 -5.95
N HIS A 100 -1.25 7.42 -5.40
CA HIS A 100 0.13 6.96 -5.12
C HIS A 100 1.01 6.78 -6.37
N HIS A 101 0.41 6.75 -7.56
CA HIS A 101 1.12 6.77 -8.85
C HIS A 101 1.22 8.17 -9.49
N GLU A 102 0.73 9.23 -8.83
CA GLU A 102 0.95 10.60 -9.28
C GLU A 102 2.42 11.00 -9.19
N ARG A 103 2.79 11.99 -10.00
CA ARG A 103 4.15 12.51 -10.11
C ARG A 103 4.08 14.03 -10.06
N LEU A 104 5.03 14.67 -9.37
CA LEU A 104 4.97 16.12 -9.14
C LEU A 104 4.91 16.95 -10.44
N ASP A 105 5.51 16.44 -11.51
CA ASP A 105 5.52 17.02 -12.86
C ASP A 105 4.21 16.84 -13.65
N GLY A 106 3.23 16.10 -13.12
CA GLY A 106 1.96 15.79 -13.78
C GLY A 106 2.06 14.64 -14.78
N SER A 107 3.14 13.87 -14.79
CA SER A 107 3.25 12.65 -15.63
C SER A 107 2.55 11.43 -14.99
N GLY A 108 1.74 11.64 -13.95
CA GLY A 108 1.01 10.63 -13.20
C GLY A 108 -0.18 10.04 -13.96
N TYR A 109 -1.01 9.24 -13.28
CA TYR A 109 -2.16 8.59 -13.91
C TYR A 109 -3.32 9.56 -14.15
N LEU A 110 -3.50 10.53 -13.27
CA LEU A 110 -4.53 11.57 -13.31
C LEU A 110 -3.97 12.93 -13.74
N GLY A 111 -2.65 13.07 -13.80
CA GLY A 111 -1.98 14.29 -14.23
C GLY A 111 -1.94 15.39 -13.16
N LEU A 112 -2.12 15.03 -11.88
CA LEU A 112 -2.07 15.97 -10.77
C LEU A 112 -0.63 16.46 -10.57
N ARG A 113 -0.46 17.73 -10.23
CA ARG A 113 0.85 18.37 -10.07
C ARG A 113 1.06 18.87 -8.66
N GLY A 114 2.31 18.85 -8.20
CA GLY A 114 2.72 19.54 -6.98
C GLY A 114 1.76 19.38 -5.79
N ASN A 115 1.06 20.45 -5.44
CA ASN A 115 0.17 20.52 -4.27
C ASN A 115 -1.24 19.92 -4.48
N GLU A 116 -1.60 19.52 -5.70
CA GLU A 116 -2.85 18.81 -5.98
C GLU A 116 -2.81 17.36 -5.48
N ILE A 117 -1.60 16.83 -5.31
CA ILE A 117 -1.37 15.46 -4.82
C ILE A 117 -1.42 15.48 -3.29
N HIS A 118 -2.24 14.59 -2.72
CA HIS A 118 -2.39 14.42 -1.29
C HIS A 118 -1.03 14.16 -0.63
N PRO A 119 -0.69 14.82 0.49
CA PRO A 119 0.63 14.67 1.14
C PRO A 119 0.99 13.22 1.46
N HIS A 120 0.04 12.43 1.95
CA HIS A 120 0.26 11.00 2.20
C HIS A 120 0.48 10.18 0.93
N ALA A 121 -0.10 10.58 -0.21
CA ALA A 121 0.13 9.89 -1.47
C ALA A 121 1.56 10.14 -1.98
N LYS A 122 2.09 11.36 -1.81
CA LYS A 122 3.51 11.67 -2.10
C LYS A 122 4.45 10.81 -1.27
N LEU A 123 4.15 10.66 0.02
CA LEU A 123 4.92 9.85 0.95
C LEU A 123 4.89 8.37 0.56
N VAL A 124 3.70 7.82 0.32
CA VAL A 124 3.54 6.42 -0.09
C VAL A 124 4.17 6.16 -1.45
N ALA A 125 4.13 7.11 -2.38
CA ALA A 125 4.80 6.99 -3.69
C ALA A 125 6.31 6.79 -3.56
N VAL A 126 6.98 7.51 -2.64
CA VAL A 126 8.41 7.34 -2.38
C VAL A 126 8.71 5.95 -1.81
N ALA A 127 7.93 5.52 -0.82
CA ALA A 127 8.08 4.21 -0.20
C ALA A 127 7.82 3.05 -1.19
N ASP A 128 6.76 3.17 -2.00
CA ASP A 128 6.38 2.20 -3.04
C ASP A 128 7.50 2.04 -4.07
N VAL A 129 7.98 3.15 -4.64
CA VAL A 129 9.05 3.12 -5.66
C VAL A 129 10.32 2.48 -5.09
N PHE A 130 10.71 2.80 -3.85
CA PHE A 130 11.89 2.19 -3.22
C PHE A 130 11.74 0.68 -3.06
N ASP A 131 10.63 0.20 -2.50
CA ASP A 131 10.41 -1.24 -2.31
C ASP A 131 10.27 -1.97 -3.65
N ALA A 132 9.57 -1.39 -4.61
CA ALA A 132 9.35 -1.98 -5.93
C ALA A 132 10.64 -2.15 -6.74
N LEU A 133 11.64 -1.28 -6.58
CA LEU A 133 12.93 -1.38 -7.27
C LEU A 133 13.84 -2.45 -6.67
N LEU A 134 13.76 -2.68 -5.36
CA LEU A 134 14.60 -3.64 -4.65
C LEU A 134 13.94 -5.02 -4.48
N SER A 135 12.66 -5.15 -4.81
CA SER A 135 11.93 -6.42 -4.71
C SER A 135 11.99 -7.22 -6.02
N PRO A 136 12.10 -8.55 -5.95
CA PRO A 136 12.03 -9.38 -7.14
C PRO A 136 10.63 -9.32 -7.74
N ARG A 137 10.55 -9.34 -9.08
CA ARG A 137 9.28 -9.49 -9.83
C ARG A 137 9.45 -10.58 -10.87
N PRO A 138 8.37 -11.24 -11.33
CA PRO A 138 8.45 -12.36 -12.30
C PRO A 138 9.26 -12.03 -13.56
N TYR A 139 9.23 -10.77 -13.99
CA TYR A 139 9.89 -10.26 -15.20
C TYR A 139 11.12 -9.38 -14.94
N LYS A 140 11.49 -9.11 -13.67
CA LYS A 140 12.53 -8.12 -13.34
C LYS A 140 13.37 -8.54 -12.14
N ARG A 141 14.69 -8.60 -12.34
CA ARG A 141 15.65 -8.75 -11.24
C ARG A 141 15.67 -7.49 -10.37
N PRO A 142 15.80 -7.63 -9.03
CA PRO A 142 16.04 -6.50 -8.14
C PRO A 142 17.18 -5.62 -8.62
N TRP A 143 17.05 -4.31 -8.43
CA TRP A 143 18.15 -3.38 -8.65
C TRP A 143 19.14 -3.46 -7.49
N SER A 144 20.40 -3.11 -7.75
CA SER A 144 21.38 -2.88 -6.68
C SER A 144 20.95 -1.66 -5.85
N ILE A 145 21.26 -1.65 -4.55
CA ILE A 145 21.00 -0.51 -3.66
C ILE A 145 21.52 0.81 -4.26
N ARG A 146 22.76 0.83 -4.74
CA ARG A 146 23.37 2.02 -5.37
C ARG A 146 22.53 2.56 -6.52
N ARG A 147 22.20 1.70 -7.50
CA ARG A 147 21.33 2.08 -8.63
C ARG A 147 19.96 2.59 -8.18
N THR A 148 19.36 1.99 -7.15
CA THR A 148 18.08 2.44 -6.59
C THR A 148 18.20 3.85 -6.00
N CYS A 149 19.25 4.13 -5.22
CA CYS A 149 19.52 5.44 -4.64
C CYS A 149 19.80 6.51 -5.70
N ASP A 150 20.63 6.21 -6.69
CA ASP A 150 20.95 7.11 -7.80
C ASP A 150 19.68 7.48 -8.58
N TYR A 151 18.83 6.48 -8.85
CA TYR A 151 17.57 6.70 -9.54
C TYR A 151 16.58 7.52 -8.70
N LEU A 152 16.38 7.20 -7.42
CA LEU A 152 15.52 8.00 -6.55
C LEU A 152 15.99 9.46 -6.46
N SER A 153 17.30 9.68 -6.34
CA SER A 153 17.91 11.01 -6.34
C SER A 153 17.59 11.76 -7.64
N SER A 154 17.62 11.09 -8.79
CA SER A 154 17.25 11.69 -10.08
C SER A 154 15.75 12.05 -10.19
N LEU A 155 14.88 11.42 -9.38
CA LEU A 155 13.45 11.70 -9.35
C LEU A 155 13.07 12.80 -8.34
N ALA A 156 13.95 13.09 -7.38
CA ALA A 156 13.71 14.04 -6.30
C ALA A 156 13.44 15.45 -6.84
N GLY A 157 12.34 16.06 -6.43
CA GLY A 157 11.92 17.41 -6.85
C GLY A 157 11.31 17.49 -8.24
N VAL A 158 11.44 16.44 -9.06
CA VAL A 158 10.86 16.36 -10.41
C VAL A 158 9.59 15.52 -10.40
N LYS A 159 9.72 14.26 -9.96
CA LYS A 159 8.65 13.26 -9.97
C LYS A 159 8.20 12.87 -8.56
N LEU A 160 9.14 12.88 -7.62
CA LEU A 160 8.92 12.54 -6.22
C LEU A 160 9.27 13.73 -5.32
N ASP A 161 8.68 13.78 -4.14
CA ASP A 161 8.95 14.84 -3.17
C ASP A 161 10.41 14.80 -2.70
N ALA A 162 11.14 15.90 -2.92
CA ALA A 162 12.56 15.98 -2.62
C ALA A 162 12.88 15.80 -1.13
N LYS A 163 12.03 16.33 -0.24
CA LYS A 163 12.22 16.19 1.20
C LYS A 163 12.07 14.74 1.62
N LEU A 164 11.04 14.06 1.11
CA LEU A 164 10.79 12.65 1.44
C LEU A 164 11.87 11.71 0.88
N VAL A 165 12.35 11.98 -0.34
CA VAL A 165 13.49 11.23 -0.90
C VAL A 165 14.76 11.46 -0.08
N GLY A 166 15.06 12.71 0.30
CA GLY A 166 16.20 13.03 1.18
C GLY A 166 16.14 12.27 2.50
N LEU A 167 14.99 12.33 3.19
CA LEU A 167 14.79 11.59 4.45
C LEU A 167 15.01 10.08 4.29
N LEU A 168 14.53 9.48 3.19
CA LEU A 168 14.72 8.06 2.90
C LEU A 168 16.21 7.71 2.72
N LEU A 169 16.94 8.52 1.95
CA LEU A 169 18.35 8.27 1.63
C LEU A 169 19.27 8.51 2.83
N ASP A 170 18.99 9.55 3.62
CA ASP A 170 19.72 9.84 4.86
C ASP A 170 19.54 8.73 5.90
N HIS A 171 18.43 7.99 5.83
CA HIS A 171 18.07 6.89 6.74
C HIS A 171 18.06 5.53 6.03
N LEU A 172 18.87 5.39 4.98
CA LEU A 172 18.93 4.18 4.15
C LEU A 172 19.20 2.89 4.96
N PRO A 173 20.09 2.86 5.96
CA PRO A 173 20.29 1.66 6.77
C PRO A 173 19.01 1.20 7.49
N GLN A 174 18.24 2.14 8.07
CA GLN A 174 16.96 1.80 8.70
C GLN A 174 15.94 1.34 7.66
N ALA A 175 15.85 2.03 6.51
CA ALA A 175 14.93 1.65 5.43
C ALA A 175 15.22 0.25 4.89
N LEU A 176 16.49 -0.14 4.76
CA LEU A 176 16.89 -1.48 4.32
C LEU A 176 16.60 -2.55 5.37
N ALA A 177 16.84 -2.26 6.66
CA ALA A 177 16.51 -3.18 7.74
C ALA A 177 15.01 -3.54 7.75
N LEU A 178 14.13 -2.55 7.49
CA LEU A 178 12.68 -2.77 7.41
C LEU A 178 12.26 -3.71 6.27
N ARG A 179 13.13 -3.96 5.29
CA ARG A 179 12.85 -4.90 4.19
C ARG A 179 13.23 -6.34 4.52
N HIS A 180 14.20 -6.55 5.41
CA HIS A 180 14.71 -7.87 5.79
C HIS A 180 13.87 -8.54 6.87
N GLU A 181 13.22 -7.75 7.71
CA GLU A 181 12.30 -8.28 8.70
C GLU A 181 10.95 -8.62 8.03
N GLU A 182 10.42 -9.81 8.28
CA GLU A 182 9.00 -10.09 8.06
C GLU A 182 8.20 -9.24 9.08
N ILE A 183 8.08 -7.93 8.82
CA ILE A 183 7.47 -7.00 9.76
C ILE A 183 6.01 -7.41 9.96
N ARG A 184 5.72 -7.96 11.14
CA ARG A 184 4.39 -7.99 11.71
C ARG A 184 4.00 -6.57 12.03
N ILE A 185 3.35 -5.89 11.09
CA ILE A 185 2.69 -4.62 11.38
C ILE A 185 1.70 -4.90 12.51
N ARG A 186 1.97 -4.37 13.71
CA ARG A 186 1.08 -4.47 14.89
C ARG A 186 -0.15 -3.56 14.75
N SER A 187 -0.60 -3.25 13.54
CA SER A 187 -1.87 -2.59 13.32
C SER A 187 -2.96 -3.63 13.51
N ARG A 188 -3.73 -3.53 14.59
CA ARG A 188 -5.06 -4.17 14.68
C ARG A 188 -5.95 -3.50 13.65
N LEU A 189 -5.78 -3.82 12.37
CA LEU A 189 -6.69 -3.41 11.32
C LEU A 189 -7.98 -4.19 11.56
N ARG A 190 -8.90 -3.60 12.30
CA ARG A 190 -10.22 -4.18 12.56
C ARG A 190 -11.05 -3.92 11.32
N ILE A 191 -10.94 -4.80 10.33
CA ILE A 191 -11.88 -4.83 9.21
C ILE A 191 -13.23 -5.27 9.79
N PRO A 192 -14.29 -4.46 9.71
CA PRO A 192 -15.62 -4.86 10.15
C PRO A 192 -16.04 -6.17 9.44
N GLY A 193 -16.59 -7.12 10.18
CA GLY A 193 -16.91 -8.48 9.69
C GLY A 193 -18.02 -8.53 8.64
N ASP A 194 -18.59 -7.38 8.31
CA ASP A 194 -19.69 -7.11 7.41
C ASP A 194 -19.28 -7.20 5.92
N TYR A 195 -17.97 -7.28 5.64
CA TYR A 195 -17.42 -7.50 4.28
C TYR A 195 -16.92 -8.92 4.02
N ALA A 196 -17.12 -9.86 4.94
CA ALA A 196 -16.95 -11.29 4.65
C ALA A 196 -18.18 -11.77 3.87
N HIS A 197 -17.99 -12.10 2.60
CA HIS A 197 -19.03 -12.70 1.76
C HIS A 197 -19.79 -13.81 2.51
N LYS A 198 -21.12 -13.70 2.56
CA LYS A 198 -22.03 -14.77 2.96
C LYS A 198 -21.93 -15.94 1.97
N GLY A 199 -20.93 -16.78 2.16
CA GLY A 199 -20.91 -18.14 1.62
C GLY A 199 -21.85 -19.00 2.47
N LYS A 200 -23.01 -19.33 1.93
CA LYS A 200 -23.90 -20.34 2.50
C LYS A 200 -23.14 -21.68 2.57
N GLY A 201 -23.14 -22.33 3.74
CA GLY A 201 -22.55 -23.66 3.88
C GLY A 201 -22.46 -24.13 5.34
N VAL A 202 -23.57 -24.71 5.82
CA VAL A 202 -23.72 -25.71 6.91
C VAL A 202 -22.43 -26.20 7.58
N ILE A 203 -22.31 -26.06 8.91
CA ILE A 203 -21.96 -27.10 9.92
C ILE A 203 -22.41 -26.56 11.31
N GLY A 204 -22.99 -27.44 12.14
CA GLY A 204 -23.69 -27.17 13.41
C GLY A 204 -22.86 -26.66 14.62
N PRO A 205 -23.46 -26.66 15.82
CA PRO A 205 -23.09 -25.73 16.89
C PRO A 205 -21.84 -26.19 17.64
N CYS A 206 -20.73 -25.45 17.46
CA CYS A 206 -19.59 -25.57 18.34
C CYS A 206 -19.85 -24.78 19.63
N CYS A 207 -20.25 -25.51 20.67
CA CYS A 207 -20.23 -25.09 22.07
C CYS A 207 -18.90 -24.42 22.42
N CYS A 208 -18.93 -23.16 22.88
CA CYS A 208 -18.02 -22.59 23.89
C CYS A 208 -18.31 -21.10 24.08
N ARG A 209 -19.20 -20.77 25.03
CA ARG A 209 -19.16 -19.59 25.92
C ARG A 209 -20.47 -19.51 26.71
N ARG A 210 -20.42 -19.82 28.00
CA ARG A 210 -21.20 -19.08 28.99
C ARG A 210 -20.33 -18.84 30.23
N ASN A 211 -20.26 -17.56 30.57
CA ASN A 211 -19.72 -16.99 31.79
C ASN A 211 -20.32 -17.67 33.02
N SER A 212 -19.51 -17.85 34.06
CA SER A 212 -19.99 -17.94 35.43
C SER A 212 -19.28 -16.89 36.28
N THR A 213 -19.93 -15.74 36.45
CA THR A 213 -19.82 -14.95 37.67
C THR A 213 -21.00 -15.31 38.54
N LEU A 214 -20.77 -15.76 39.77
CA LEU A 214 -21.61 -15.52 40.96
C LEU A 214 -20.96 -16.18 42.19
N SER A 215 -20.59 -15.36 43.16
CA SER A 215 -20.29 -15.78 44.55
C SER A 215 -21.54 -16.35 45.22
N ILE A 216 -21.34 -17.16 46.27
CA ILE A 216 -22.01 -17.19 47.61
C ILE A 216 -21.69 -18.58 48.22
N GLY A 217 -21.17 -18.60 49.46
CA GLY A 217 -20.99 -19.80 50.28
C GLY A 217 -19.55 -20.04 50.70
#